data_AF-Q3YAM6-F1
#
_entry.id   AF-Q3YAM6-F1
#
_cell.length_a   1.000
_cell.length_b   1.000
_cell.length_c   1.000
_cell.angle_alpha   90.00
_cell.angle_beta   90.00
_cell.angle_gamma   90.00
#
_symmetry.space_group_name_H-M   'P 1'
#
loop_
_entity.id
_entity.type
_entity.pdbx_description
1 polymer ?
#
loop_
_entity_poly.entity_id
_entity_poly.type
_entity_poly.pdbx_seq_one_letter_code
_entity_poly.pdbx_strand_id
1 'polypeptide(L)'
;PSSGMSAKELCENDDLATSLVLDPYLGFQTHKMNTSAFPSRSSRHFSKSDSFSHNNPVRFRPIKGRQEELKEVIERFKKDEHLEKAFKCLTSGEWARHYFLNKNKMQEKLFKEHVFIYLRMFATDSGFEILPCNRYSS
;
A
#
# COMPACT_ATOMS: atom_id res chain seq x y z
N PRO A 1 17.08 -10.73 10.40
CA PRO A 1 15.95 -11.05 11.31
C PRO A 1 14.75 -11.59 10.51
N SER A 2 14.15 -12.72 10.91
CA SER A 2 12.89 -13.14 10.28
C SER A 2 11.82 -12.10 10.61
N SER A 3 11.02 -11.71 9.62
CA SER A 3 9.99 -10.69 9.78
C SER A 3 8.87 -11.09 10.76
N GLY A 4 8.82 -12.36 11.19
CA GLY A 4 7.75 -12.90 12.02
C GLY A 4 6.39 -12.96 11.32
N MET A 5 6.30 -12.56 10.06
CA MET A 5 5.09 -12.57 9.24
C MET A 5 4.99 -13.88 8.46
N SER A 6 3.77 -14.39 8.29
CA SER A 6 3.49 -15.43 7.30
C SER A 6 3.67 -14.89 5.86
N ALA A 7 3.85 -15.78 4.88
CA ALA A 7 3.96 -15.37 3.48
C ALA A 7 2.75 -14.55 3.00
N LYS A 8 1.54 -14.92 3.46
CA LYS A 8 0.31 -14.17 3.17
C LYS A 8 0.35 -12.77 3.75
N GLU A 9 0.71 -12.62 5.02
CA GLU A 9 0.80 -11.31 5.68
C GLU A 9 1.86 -10.42 5.03
N LEU A 10 2.98 -10.99 4.61
CA LEU A 10 4.00 -10.26 3.87
C LEU A 10 3.46 -9.75 2.53
N CYS A 11 2.77 -10.58 1.76
CA CYS A 11 2.14 -10.16 0.50
C CYS A 11 1.12 -9.02 0.71
N GLU A 12 0.28 -9.13 1.74
CA GLU A 12 -0.72 -8.09 2.06
C GLU A 12 -0.06 -6.77 2.47
N ASN A 13 0.95 -6.84 3.33
CA ASN A 13 1.65 -5.66 3.82
C ASN A 13 2.48 -5.01 2.70
N ASP A 14 3.04 -5.79 1.78
CA ASP A 14 3.79 -5.29 0.64
C ASP A 14 2.91 -4.57 -0.37
N ASP A 15 1.80 -5.19 -0.77
CA ASP A 15 0.81 -4.58 -1.66
C ASP A 15 0.29 -3.25 -1.08
N LEU A 16 0.04 -3.22 0.23
CA LEU A 16 -0.41 -2.01 0.92
C LEU A 16 0.69 -0.95 1.02
N ALA A 17 1.90 -1.31 1.43
CA ALA A 17 3.01 -0.38 1.57
C ALA A 17 3.39 0.25 0.21
N THR A 18 3.49 -0.54 -0.85
CA THR A 18 3.77 -0.03 -2.20
C THR A 18 2.66 0.90 -2.69
N SER A 19 1.39 0.60 -2.38
CA SER A 19 0.27 1.48 -2.76
C SER A 19 0.20 2.82 -2.01
N LEU A 20 0.81 2.89 -0.82
CA LEU A 20 0.89 4.09 -0.01
C LEU A 20 2.12 4.94 -0.34
N VAL A 21 3.24 4.29 -0.65
CA VAL A 21 4.54 4.95 -0.79
C VAL A 21 4.97 5.07 -2.25
N LEU A 22 5.03 3.95 -2.97
CA LEU A 22 5.63 3.88 -4.30
C LEU A 22 4.68 4.32 -5.42
N ASP A 23 3.46 3.79 -5.41
CA ASP A 23 2.50 4.04 -6.49
C ASP A 23 2.17 5.55 -6.65
N PRO A 24 1.93 6.32 -5.55
CA PRO A 24 1.71 7.76 -5.65
C PRO A 24 2.97 8.53 -6.09
N TYR A 25 4.16 8.05 -5.69
CA TYR A 25 5.42 8.67 -6.07
C TYR A 25 5.70 8.49 -7.57
N LEU A 26 5.56 7.26 -8.07
CA LEU A 26 5.84 6.90 -9.46
C LEU A 26 4.71 7.30 -10.43
N GLY A 27 3.50 7.53 -9.92
CA GLY A 27 2.33 7.88 -10.73
C GLY A 27 1.70 6.69 -11.47
N PHE A 28 2.10 5.45 -11.14
CA PHE A 28 1.50 4.23 -11.67
C PHE A 28 1.52 3.11 -10.62
N GLN A 29 0.66 2.11 -10.79
CA GLN A 29 0.60 0.97 -9.89
C GLN A 29 1.79 0.03 -10.15
N THR A 30 2.67 -0.12 -9.16
CA THR A 30 3.74 -1.13 -9.20
C THR A 30 3.18 -2.55 -9.08
N HIS A 31 4.01 -3.58 -9.29
CA HIS A 31 3.62 -4.98 -9.12
C HIS A 31 2.86 -5.24 -7.80
N LYS A 32 1.90 -6.17 -7.83
CA LYS A 32 1.09 -6.57 -6.67
C LYS A 32 0.93 -8.08 -6.60
N MET A 33 1.00 -8.65 -5.41
CA MET A 33 0.84 -10.08 -5.12
C MET A 33 -0.63 -10.53 -5.20
N ASN A 34 -1.60 -9.63 -4.99
CA ASN A 34 -3.04 -9.87 -5.17
C ASN A 34 -3.63 -10.98 -4.26
N THR A 35 -3.07 -11.18 -3.06
CA THR A 35 -3.48 -12.28 -2.17
C THR A 35 -4.75 -12.00 -1.36
N SER A 36 -5.26 -10.77 -1.34
CA SER A 36 -6.55 -10.42 -0.72
C SER A 36 -7.21 -9.21 -1.39
N ALA A 37 -8.54 -9.22 -1.42
CA ALA A 37 -9.32 -8.09 -1.90
C ALA A 37 -9.19 -6.96 -0.85
N PHE A 38 -8.55 -5.86 -1.21
CA PHE A 38 -8.66 -4.59 -0.46
C PHE A 38 -10.14 -4.38 -0.09
N PRO A 39 -10.48 -3.87 1.12
CA PRO A 39 -11.87 -3.63 1.48
C PRO A 39 -12.46 -2.60 0.53
N SER A 40 -13.12 -3.09 -0.52
CA SER A 40 -13.97 -2.30 -1.39
C SER A 40 -15.00 -1.69 -0.47
N ARG A 41 -15.07 -0.36 -0.45
CA ARG A 41 -16.22 0.37 0.09
C ARG A 41 -17.50 -0.37 -0.31
N SER A 42 -18.25 -0.81 0.70
CA SER A 42 -19.67 -1.10 0.54
C SER A 42 -20.35 0.21 0.14
N SER A 43 -20.82 0.30 -1.10
CA SER A 43 -22.08 0.93 -1.50
C SER A 43 -22.01 1.37 -2.96
N ARG A 44 -22.68 0.61 -3.81
CA ARG A 44 -23.70 1.17 -4.71
C ARG A 44 -24.69 0.07 -5.02
N HIS A 45 -25.96 0.32 -4.70
CA HIS A 45 -27.10 -0.41 -5.22
C HIS A 45 -26.89 -0.66 -6.72
N PHE A 46 -26.85 -1.92 -7.12
CA PHE A 46 -27.04 -2.31 -8.51
C PHE A 46 -28.07 -3.43 -8.54
N SER A 47 -29.11 -3.16 -9.32
CA SER A 47 -30.27 -3.99 -9.56
C SER A 47 -29.87 -5.39 -10.02
N LYS A 48 -30.58 -6.40 -9.52
CA LYS A 48 -30.56 -7.77 -10.04
C LYS A 48 -30.80 -7.77 -11.56
N SER A 49 -29.86 -8.29 -12.34
CA SER A 49 -30.10 -9.42 -13.23
C SER A 49 -28.77 -9.91 -13.81
N ASP A 50 -28.74 -11.22 -14.06
CA ASP A 50 -27.86 -11.94 -15.00
C ASP A 50 -26.48 -12.45 -14.54
N SER A 51 -26.51 -13.74 -14.20
CA SER A 51 -25.80 -14.82 -14.92
C SER A 51 -24.27 -14.90 -14.86
N PHE A 52 -23.82 -16.09 -14.42
CA PHE A 52 -22.46 -16.66 -14.48
C PHE A 52 -21.44 -16.08 -13.48
N SER A 53 -21.29 -16.79 -12.36
CA SER A 53 -20.17 -16.64 -11.44
C SER A 53 -18.89 -17.15 -12.10
N HIS A 54 -18.26 -16.31 -12.93
CA HIS A 54 -16.86 -16.46 -13.27
C HIS A 54 -16.04 -16.01 -12.05
N ASN A 55 -15.13 -16.87 -11.59
CA ASN A 55 -14.10 -16.56 -10.60
C ASN A 55 -13.39 -15.27 -11.00
N ASN A 56 -13.83 -14.14 -10.45
CA ASN A 56 -13.22 -12.86 -10.74
C ASN A 56 -11.86 -12.89 -10.05
N PRO A 57 -10.73 -12.85 -10.77
CA PRO A 57 -9.43 -12.84 -10.14
C PRO A 57 -9.39 -11.66 -9.17
N VAL A 58 -8.97 -11.93 -7.94
CA VAL A 58 -8.86 -10.93 -6.87
C VAL A 58 -7.89 -9.86 -7.34
N ARG A 59 -8.40 -8.78 -7.95
CA ARG A 59 -7.57 -7.67 -8.41
C ARG A 59 -7.39 -6.69 -7.26
N PHE A 60 -6.14 -6.38 -6.96
CA PHE A 60 -5.77 -5.29 -6.06
C PHE A 60 -6.46 -4.00 -6.50
N ARG A 61 -7.00 -3.27 -5.54
CA ARG A 61 -7.68 -1.99 -5.78
C ARG A 61 -6.88 -0.89 -5.09
N PRO A 62 -6.22 0.01 -5.83
CA PRO A 62 -5.44 1.08 -5.24
C PRO A 62 -6.34 2.08 -4.49
N ILE A 63 -5.74 2.80 -3.54
CA ILE A 63 -6.41 3.88 -2.80
C ILE A 63 -6.68 5.04 -3.75
N LYS A 64 -7.88 5.07 -4.35
CA LYS A 64 -8.28 6.12 -5.30
C LYS A 64 -8.53 7.45 -4.58
N GLY A 65 -8.14 8.55 -5.22
CA GLY A 65 -8.49 9.91 -4.81
C GLY A 65 -7.58 10.56 -3.76
N ARG A 66 -6.58 9.86 -3.23
CA ARG A 66 -5.58 10.41 -2.28
C ARG A 66 -4.15 10.43 -2.83
N GLN A 67 -3.96 10.21 -4.13
CA GLN A 67 -2.62 10.01 -4.70
C GLN A 67 -1.73 11.25 -4.53
N GLU A 68 -2.23 12.45 -4.83
CA GLU A 68 -1.48 13.70 -4.62
C GLU A 68 -1.16 13.93 -3.14
N GLU A 69 -2.11 13.70 -2.23
CA GLU A 69 -1.88 13.83 -0.79
C GLU A 69 -0.78 12.86 -0.30
N LEU A 70 -0.83 11.60 -0.74
CA LEU A 70 0.18 10.60 -0.39
C LEU A 70 1.54 10.99 -0.96
N LYS A 71 1.60 11.47 -2.20
CA LYS A 71 2.83 11.99 -2.82
C LYS A 71 3.42 13.15 -2.02
N GLU A 72 2.59 14.09 -1.55
CA GLU A 72 3.04 15.19 -0.68
C GLU A 72 3.60 14.70 0.67
N VAL A 73 3.12 13.57 1.20
CA VAL A 73 3.72 12.96 2.40
C VAL A 73 5.15 12.48 2.09
N ILE A 74 5.37 11.84 0.94
CA ILE A 74 6.71 11.38 0.53
C ILE A 74 7.65 12.56 0.28
N GLU A 75 7.18 13.61 -0.40
CA GLU A 75 7.97 14.81 -0.67
C GLU A 75 8.30 15.61 0.60
N ARG A 76 7.45 15.55 1.63
CA ARG A 76 7.77 16.08 2.97
C ARG A 76 8.78 15.22 3.71
N PHE A 77 8.63 13.89 3.63
CA PHE A 77 9.55 12.95 4.26
C PHE A 77 10.98 13.10 3.73
N LYS A 78 11.17 13.32 2.43
CA LYS A 78 12.49 13.61 1.82
C LYS A 78 13.20 14.82 2.45
N LYS A 79 12.47 15.73 3.11
CA LYS A 79 12.99 16.94 3.74
C LYS A 79 13.19 16.79 5.25
N ASP A 80 12.27 16.13 5.93
CA ASP A 80 12.26 16.04 7.40
C ASP A 80 12.73 14.68 7.96
N GLU A 81 12.82 13.65 7.12
CA GLU A 81 13.20 12.26 7.42
C GLU A 81 12.47 11.66 8.63
N HIS A 82 11.28 12.16 8.94
CA HIS A 82 10.58 11.81 10.17
C HIS A 82 9.62 10.61 9.94
N LEU A 83 10.16 9.39 10.03
CA LEU A 83 9.44 8.13 9.74
C LEU A 83 8.06 8.02 10.41
N GLU A 84 7.99 8.26 11.72
CA GLU A 84 6.75 8.16 12.50
C GLU A 84 5.64 9.12 12.02
N LYS A 85 6.04 10.33 11.63
CA LYS A 85 5.13 11.37 11.15
C LYS A 85 4.62 11.00 9.76
N ALA A 86 5.52 10.56 8.88
CA ALA A 86 5.16 10.09 7.54
C ALA A 86 4.18 8.91 7.62
N PHE A 87 4.46 7.90 8.46
CA PHE A 87 3.56 6.77 8.65
C PHE A 87 2.17 7.20 9.12
N LYS A 88 2.08 8.06 10.15
CA LYS A 88 0.80 8.60 10.62
C LYS A 88 0.01 9.31 9.52
N CYS A 89 0.69 10.07 8.65
CA CYS A 89 0.04 10.75 7.52
C CYS A 89 -0.41 9.78 6.42
N LEU A 90 0.38 8.74 6.11
CA LEU A 90 0.00 7.71 5.13
C LEU A 90 -1.25 6.94 5.61
N THR A 91 -1.32 6.64 6.91
CA THR A 91 -2.41 5.88 7.53
C THR A 91 -3.52 6.75 8.15
N SER A 92 -3.60 8.05 7.84
CA SER A 92 -4.62 8.95 8.40
C SER A 92 -6.03 8.79 7.79
N GLY A 93 -6.16 8.01 6.73
CA GLY A 93 -7.42 7.84 6.01
C GLY A 93 -8.40 6.87 6.69
N GLU A 94 -9.69 7.06 6.42
CA GLU A 94 -10.80 6.19 6.89
C GLU A 94 -10.55 4.69 6.63
N TRP A 95 -9.85 4.34 5.55
CA TRP A 95 -9.50 2.97 5.20
C TRP A 95 -8.66 2.28 6.29
N ALA A 96 -7.76 3.03 6.95
CA ALA A 96 -6.83 2.48 7.93
C ALA A 96 -7.57 1.98 9.17
N ARG A 97 -8.61 2.70 9.59
CA ARG A 97 -9.48 2.29 10.71
C ARG A 97 -10.11 0.92 10.46
N HIS A 98 -10.59 0.68 9.23
CA HIS A 98 -11.18 -0.62 8.86
C HIS A 98 -10.12 -1.72 8.73
N TYR A 99 -8.95 -1.39 8.18
CA TYR A 99 -7.85 -2.34 8.00
C TYR A 99 -7.29 -2.84 9.35
N PHE A 100 -7.03 -1.91 10.29
CA PHE A 100 -6.45 -2.25 11.59
C PHE A 100 -7.46 -2.81 12.60
N LEU A 101 -8.78 -2.70 12.34
CA LEU A 101 -9.81 -3.20 13.26
C LEU A 101 -9.65 -4.70 13.59
N ASN A 102 -9.18 -5.50 12.62
CA ASN A 102 -9.01 -6.94 12.76
C ASN A 102 -7.54 -7.37 12.93
N LYS A 103 -6.63 -6.42 13.17
CA LYS A 103 -5.19 -6.68 13.31
C LYS A 103 -4.78 -6.49 14.77
N ASN A 104 -3.90 -7.36 15.27
CA ASN A 104 -3.34 -7.22 16.61
C ASN A 104 -2.16 -6.21 16.62
N LYS A 105 -1.71 -5.81 17.82
CA LYS A 105 -0.60 -4.84 17.98
C LYS A 105 0.70 -5.29 17.32
N MET A 106 0.97 -6.60 17.28
CA MET A 106 2.17 -7.13 16.62
C MET A 106 2.06 -6.97 15.10
N GLN A 107 0.91 -7.31 14.51
CA GLN A 107 0.66 -7.16 13.07
C GLN A 107 0.72 -5.69 12.63
N GLU A 108 0.18 -4.77 13.43
CA GLU A 108 0.30 -3.33 13.17
C GLU A 108 1.75 -2.86 13.22
N LYS A 109 2.51 -3.30 14.23
CA LYS A 109 3.95 -3.02 14.33
C LYS A 109 4.72 -3.55 13.12
N LEU A 110 4.44 -4.79 12.70
CA LEU A 110 5.10 -5.40 11.55
C LEU A 110 4.77 -4.68 10.24
N PHE A 111 3.51 -4.28 10.05
CA PHE A 111 3.12 -3.46 8.90
C PHE A 111 3.84 -2.11 8.91
N LYS A 112 3.92 -1.45 10.07
CA LYS A 112 4.63 -0.18 10.23
C LYS A 112 6.11 -0.28 9.88
N GLU A 113 6.80 -1.30 10.36
CA GLU A 113 8.20 -1.55 9.99
C GLU A 113 8.34 -1.81 8.48
N HIS A 114 7.37 -2.51 7.86
CA HIS A 114 7.36 -2.73 6.41
C HIS A 114 7.24 -1.41 5.62
N VAL A 115 6.36 -0.50 6.06
CA VAL A 115 6.26 0.86 5.48
C VAL A 115 7.54 1.66 5.68
N PHE A 116 8.21 1.53 6.83
CA PHE A 116 9.47 2.22 7.11
C PHE A 116 10.60 1.78 6.16
N ILE A 117 10.64 0.51 5.75
CA ILE A 117 11.62 0.05 4.76
C ILE A 117 11.44 0.81 3.44
N TYR A 118 10.21 0.98 2.96
CA TYR A 118 9.92 1.73 1.74
C TYR A 118 10.18 3.24 1.89
N LEU A 119 9.84 3.84 3.03
CA LEU A 119 10.15 5.26 3.29
C LEU A 119 11.66 5.51 3.26
N ARG A 120 12.47 4.62 3.86
CA ARG A 120 13.94 4.75 3.87
C ARG A 120 14.57 4.75 2.48
N MET A 121 13.90 4.23 1.44
CA MET A 121 14.36 4.36 0.06
C MET A 121 14.42 5.83 -0.42
N PHE A 122 13.70 6.73 0.26
CA PHE A 122 13.66 8.15 -0.03
C PHE A 122 14.50 9.00 0.92
N ALA A 123 15.21 8.38 1.87
CA ALA A 123 16.17 9.08 2.71
C ALA A 123 17.35 9.56 1.88
N THR A 124 17.94 10.68 2.27
CA THR A 124 19.05 11.33 1.55
C THR A 124 20.31 10.47 1.50
N ASP A 125 20.49 9.57 2.46
CA ASP A 125 21.61 8.65 2.60
C ASP A 125 21.36 7.26 1.99
N SER A 126 20.19 7.01 1.40
CA SER A 126 19.85 5.71 0.80
C SER A 126 20.79 5.29 -0.32
N GLY A 127 21.33 6.25 -1.08
CA GLY A 127 22.28 6.02 -2.17
C GLY A 127 21.66 5.42 -3.43
N PHE A 128 20.34 5.32 -3.53
CA PHE A 128 19.63 4.85 -4.72
C PHE A 128 18.25 5.51 -4.86
N GLU A 129 17.65 5.39 -6.03
CA GLU A 129 16.26 5.80 -6.27
C GLU A 129 15.51 4.73 -7.08
N ILE A 130 14.19 4.75 -6.97
CA ILE A 130 13.30 3.89 -7.76
C ILE A 130 12.74 4.66 -8.95
N LEU A 131 12.80 4.05 -10.14
CA LEU A 131 12.37 4.65 -11.40
C LEU A 131 11.47 3.72 -12.21
N PRO A 132 10.62 4.27 -13.10
CA PRO A 132 9.90 3.47 -14.08
C PRO A 132 10.85 2.66 -14.96
N CYS A 133 10.50 1.42 -15.28
CA CYS A 133 11.29 0.54 -16.14
C CYS A 133 10.41 -0.13 -17.20
N ASN A 134 10.75 0.09 -18.47
CA ASN A 134 10.02 -0.45 -19.63
C ASN A 134 10.87 -1.45 -20.45
N ARG A 135 11.88 -2.07 -19.83
CA ARG A 135 12.84 -2.95 -20.52
C ARG A 135 12.26 -4.33 -20.86
N TYR A 136 11.36 -4.86 -20.03
CA TYR A 136 10.90 -6.26 -20.07
C TYR A 136 9.58 -6.39 -20.84
N SER A 137 9.39 -7.50 -21.56
CA SER A 137 8.26 -7.75 -22.47
C SER A 137 7.21 -8.74 -21.95
N SER A 138 7.34 -9.22 -20.71
CA SER A 138 6.54 -10.30 -20.12
C SER A 138 5.07 -9.93 -19.90
#